data_AF-A0A7C3RQ78-F1
#
_entry.id   AF-A0A7C3RQ78-F1
#
_cell.length_a   1.000
_cell.length_b   1.000
_cell.length_c   1.000
_cell.angle_alpha   90.00
_cell.angle_beta   90.00
_cell.angle_gamma   90.00
#
_symmetry.space_group_name_H-M   'P 1'
#
loop_
_entity.id
_entity.type
_entity.pdbx_description
1 polymer ?
#
loop_
_entity_poly.entity_id
_entity_poly.type
_entity_poly.pdbx_seq_one_letter_code
_entity_poly.pdbx_strand_id
1 'polypeptide(L)' 'MTDTHGIEDVIGRRCRLLKPVRDREGRTRFGEQPTIVRRITNLDRDMYLVRFDDGATTFLFPDEVAIE' A
#
# COMPACT_ATOMS: atom_id res chain seq x y z
N MET A 1 -10.31 21.95 12.78
CA MET A 1 -10.54 21.77 11.34
C MET A 1 -9.89 20.45 10.97
N THR A 2 -10.68 19.40 10.81
CA THR A 2 -10.15 18.05 10.54
C THR A 2 -10.12 17.89 9.03
N ASP A 3 -8.92 17.98 8.46
CA ASP A 3 -8.73 17.80 7.03
C ASP A 3 -9.13 16.37 6.65
N THR A 4 -10.29 16.24 6.02
CA THR A 4 -10.86 14.94 5.61
C THR A 4 -10.48 14.63 4.15
N HIS A 5 -9.52 15.36 3.57
CA HIS A 5 -9.19 15.30 2.14
C HIS A 5 -8.14 14.25 1.75
N GLY A 6 -7.61 13.45 2.68
CA GLY A 6 -6.50 12.54 2.39
C GLY A 6 -6.85 11.05 2.20
N ILE A 7 -8.12 10.66 2.35
CA ILE A 7 -8.48 9.24 2.54
C ILE A 7 -8.74 8.49 1.23
N GLU A 8 -9.32 9.17 0.24
CA GLU A 8 -9.68 8.58 -1.07
C GLU A 8 -8.65 8.84 -2.18
N ASP A 9 -7.80 9.85 -2.01
CA ASP A 9 -6.88 10.36 -3.06
C ASP A 9 -5.73 9.39 -3.44
N VAL A 10 -5.55 8.32 -2.68
CA VAL A 10 -4.44 7.37 -2.89
C VAL A 10 -4.83 6.11 -3.66
N ILE A 11 -6.12 5.82 -3.81
CA ILE A 11 -6.59 4.61 -4.49
C ILE A 11 -6.34 4.74 -5.99
N GLY A 12 -5.73 3.71 -6.58
CA GLY A 12 -5.34 3.68 -7.99
C GLY A 12 -3.93 4.22 -8.28
N ARG A 13 -3.27 4.86 -7.30
CA ARG A 13 -1.88 5.33 -7.46
C ARG A 13 -0.89 4.17 -7.35
N ARG A 14 0.23 4.28 -8.07
CA ARG A 14 1.38 3.40 -7.85
C ARG A 14 2.14 3.89 -6.62
N CYS A 15 2.75 2.95 -5.91
CA CYS A 15 3.66 3.27 -4.82
C CYS A 15 4.93 2.45 -4.95
N ARG A 16 6.06 3.01 -4.50
CA ARG A 16 7.35 2.32 -4.45
C ARG A 16 7.55 1.70 -3.08
N LEU A 17 8.02 0.45 -3.04
CA LEU A 17 8.42 -0.21 -1.80
C LEU A 17 9.70 0.41 -1.22
N LEU A 18 9.67 0.80 0.05
CA LEU A 18 10.81 1.38 0.76
C LEU A 18 11.72 0.32 1.40
N LYS A 19 11.19 -0.88 1.65
CA LYS A 19 11.91 -2.03 2.19
C LYS A 19 11.34 -3.33 1.59
N PRO A 20 12.05 -4.47 1.68
CA PRO A 20 11.51 -5.76 1.27
C PRO A 20 10.27 -6.13 2.10
N VAL A 21 9.22 -6.60 1.44
CA VAL A 21 7.95 -7.01 2.08
C VAL A 21 7.58 -8.42 1.65
N ARG A 22 6.75 -9.11 2.43
CA ARG A 22 6.19 -10.40 2.00
C ARG A 22 4.79 -10.22 1.44
N ASP A 23 4.54 -10.86 0.30
CA ASP A 23 3.17 -10.97 -0.21
C ASP A 23 2.40 -12.09 0.49
N ARG A 24 1.12 -12.22 0.15
CA ARG A 24 0.23 -13.25 0.73
C ARG A 24 0.69 -14.69 0.45
N GLU A 25 1.48 -14.92 -0.59
CA GLU A 25 2.02 -16.23 -0.94
C GLU A 25 3.38 -16.49 -0.27
N GLY A 26 3.88 -15.54 0.52
CA GLY A 26 5.15 -15.65 1.24
C GLY A 26 6.36 -15.27 0.40
N ARG A 27 6.18 -14.74 -0.82
CA ARG A 27 7.27 -14.27 -1.68
C ARG A 27 7.78 -12.93 -1.17
N THR A 28 9.09 -12.74 -1.16
CA THR A 28 9.71 -11.44 -0.88
C THR A 28 9.60 -10.55 -2.11
N ARG A 29 9.07 -9.34 -1.94
CA ARG A 29 8.88 -8.32 -2.97
C ARG A 29 9.71 -7.08 -2.65
N PHE A 30 10.42 -6.56 -3.64
CA PHE A 30 11.19 -5.31 -3.52
C PHE A 30 11.51 -4.73 -4.90
N GLY A 31 11.60 -3.40 -5.00
CA GLY A 31 11.87 -2.69 -6.26
C GLY A 31 10.67 -2.59 -7.21
N GLU A 32 9.58 -3.32 -6.93
CA GLU A 32 8.31 -3.22 -7.63
C GLU A 32 7.53 -1.95 -7.26
N GLN A 33 6.61 -1.56 -8.15
CA GLN A 33 5.70 -0.43 -7.94
C GLN A 33 4.23 -0.91 -7.95
N PRO A 34 3.74 -1.57 -6.88
CA PRO A 34 2.36 -2.04 -6.87
C PRO A 34 1.35 -0.87 -6.85
N THR A 35 0.10 -1.17 -7.19
CA THR A 35 -1.00 -0.19 -7.19
C THR A 35 -1.76 -0.28 -5.87
N ILE A 36 -2.04 0.86 -5.23
CA ILE A 36 -2.91 0.92 -4.05
C ILE A 36 -4.35 0.63 -4.50
N VAL A 37 -4.95 -0.43 -3.98
CA VAL A 37 -6.34 -0.80 -4.31
C VAL A 37 -7.32 -0.43 -3.21
N ARG A 38 -6.86 -0.30 -1.96
CA ARG A 38 -7.70 0.10 -0.83
C ARG A 38 -6.87 0.68 0.30
N ARG A 39 -7.38 1.72 0.95
CA ARG A 39 -6.93 2.16 2.28
C ARG A 39 -7.82 1.54 3.35
N ILE A 40 -7.22 1.06 4.42
CA ILE A 40 -7.90 0.46 5.57
C ILE A 40 -7.38 1.15 6.81
N THR A 41 -8.32 1.57 7.66
CA THR A 41 -8.02 2.16 8.97
C THR A 41 -8.59 1.24 10.03
N ASN A 42 -7.74 0.75 10.94
CA ASN A 42 -8.14 -0.16 12.03
C ASN A 42 -7.33 0.15 13.29
N LEU A 43 -8.00 0.34 14.44
CA LEU A 43 -7.36 0.62 15.73
C LEU A 43 -6.27 1.72 15.63
N ASP A 44 -6.61 2.84 15.00
CA ASP A 44 -5.71 3.98 14.75
C ASP A 44 -4.48 3.68 13.88
N ARG A 45 -4.47 2.55 13.17
CA ARG A 45 -3.45 2.23 12.17
C ARG A 45 -4.04 2.30 10.77
N ASP A 46 -3.35 3.03 9.91
CA ASP A 46 -3.60 3.03 8.48
C ASP A 46 -2.78 1.94 7.79
N MET A 47 -3.37 1.31 6.80
CA MET A 47 -2.73 0.34 5.92
C MET A 47 -3.24 0.49 4.49
N TYR A 48 -2.43 0.10 3.52
CA TYR A 48 -2.77 0.01 2.12
C TYR A 48 -2.81 -1.45 1.69
N LEU A 49 -3.93 -1.89 1.15
CA LEU A 49 -3.93 -3.09 0.30
C LEU A 49 -3.37 -2.67 -1.05
N VAL A 50 -2.31 -3.35 -1.48
CA VAL A 50 -1.69 -3.11 -2.78
C VAL A 50 -1.79 -4.35 -3.66
N ARG A 51 -1.80 -4.15 -4.98
CA ARG A 51 -1.78 -5.20 -6.00
C ARG A 51 -0.54 -5.06 -6.87
N PHE A 52 0.22 -6.13 -6.99
CA PHE A 52 1.39 -6.25 -7.87
C PHE A 52 0.95 -6.55 -9.31
N ASP A 53 1.87 -6.37 -10.27
CA ASP A 53 1.57 -6.54 -11.70
C ASP A 53 1.23 -8.00 -12.06
N ASP A 54 1.68 -8.97 -11.25
CA ASP A 54 1.31 -10.39 -11.37
C ASP A 54 -0.01 -10.76 -10.68
N GLY A 55 -0.72 -9.77 -10.14
CA GLY A 55 -2.00 -9.95 -9.45
C GLY A 55 -1.91 -10.32 -7.98
N ALA A 56 -0.71 -10.57 -7.44
CA ALA A 56 -0.53 -10.80 -6.01
C ALA A 56 -0.94 -9.56 -5.19
N THR A 57 -1.33 -9.77 -3.94
CA THR A 57 -1.74 -8.68 -3.05
C THR A 57 -1.09 -8.80 -1.68
N THR A 58 -0.86 -7.65 -1.03
CA THR A 58 -0.43 -7.61 0.37
C THR A 58 -0.89 -6.32 1.05
N PHE A 59 -0.92 -6.32 2.38
CA PHE A 59 -1.15 -5.11 3.16
C PHE A 59 0.17 -4.49 3.56
N LEU A 60 0.31 -3.18 3.35
CA LEU A 60 1.50 -2.41 3.67
C LEU A 60 1.15 -1.26 4.61
N PHE A 61 2.04 -0.97 5.55
CA PHE A 61 1.94 0.24 6.35
C PHE A 61 2.42 1.47 5.55
N PRO A 62 1.95 2.69 5.90
CA PRO A 62 2.35 3.91 5.21
C PRO A 62 3.85 4.19 5.21
N ASP A 63 4.61 3.71 6.21
CA ASP A 63 6.07 3.85 6.30
C ASP A 63 6.83 2.85 5.41
N GLU A 64 6.14 1.88 4.80
CA GLU A 64 6.76 0.87 3.94
C GLU A 64 6.71 1.26 2.46
N VAL A 65 5.98 2.33 2.14
CA VAL A 65 5.75 2.78 0.77
C VAL A 65 5.92 4.28 0.60
N ALA A 66 6.38 4.70 -0.57
CA ALA A 66 6.26 6.08 -1.03
C ALA A 66 5.22 6.13 -2.16
N ILE A 67 4.19 6.98 -2.01
CA ILE A 67 3.15 7.17 -3.03
C ILE A 67 3.68 8.18 -4.06
N GLU A 68 3.61 7.82 -5.34
CA GLU A 68 3.99 8.68 -6.48
C GLU A 68 2.76 9.37 -7.07
#